data_AF-A0AA36MVW9-F1
#
_entry.id   AF-A0AA36MVW9-F1
#
_cell.length_a   1.000
_cell.length_b   1.000
_cell.length_c   1.000
_cell.angle_alpha   90.00
_cell.angle_beta   90.00
_cell.angle_gamma   90.00
#
_symmetry.space_group_name_H-M   'P 1'
#
loop_
_entity.id
_entity.type
_entity.pdbx_description
1 polymer ?
#
loop_
_entity_poly.entity_id
_entity_poly.type
_entity_poly.pdbx_seq_one_letter_code
_entity_poly.pdbx_strand_id
1 'polypeptide(L)'
;MDVNAGVDQQCPVCWSLLCEPVAWPDCAHHFCLICALRTRRRPKPVCPLCRAPAGQVRQASELQVSTIHASSVRKVVGYSAYEFQRRETWAQAAELDAAGGLGGPLPLVAGHGEVWQRLRLGSQQEVLMGSKYDELLQWSRSKGGCFAVVLQPTDFEVGAKGRVCRVVDFEVSPSPACWWKPAPRAASSS
;
A
#
# COMPACT_ATOMS: atom_id res chain seq x y z
N MET A 1 -42.33 2.23 13.24
CA MET A 1 -41.52 2.76 12.13
C MET A 1 -40.23 3.28 12.76
N ASP A 2 -39.02 2.76 12.61
CA ASP A 2 -38.47 1.61 11.90
C ASP A 2 -37.19 1.21 12.65
N VAL A 3 -37.15 0.00 13.21
CA VAL A 3 -36.01 -0.50 14.01
C VAL A 3 -34.82 -0.98 13.15
N ASN A 4 -34.81 -0.68 11.84
CA ASN A 4 -33.84 -1.24 10.90
C ASN A 4 -32.92 -0.22 10.21
N ALA A 5 -33.10 1.09 10.45
CA ALA A 5 -32.31 2.12 9.78
C ALA A 5 -30.82 2.16 10.22
N GLY A 6 -30.45 1.48 11.31
CA GLY A 6 -29.08 1.49 11.84
C GLY A 6 -28.10 0.57 11.10
N VAL A 7 -28.59 -0.54 10.52
CA VAL A 7 -27.74 -1.56 9.88
C VAL A 7 -27.26 -1.09 8.50
N ASP A 8 -28.10 -0.34 7.79
CA ASP A 8 -27.77 0.20 6.45
C ASP A 8 -26.76 1.35 6.46
N GLN A 9 -26.42 1.87 7.64
CA GLN A 9 -25.49 3.00 7.81
C GLN A 9 -24.16 2.60 8.45
N GLN A 10 -23.96 1.31 8.72
CA GLN A 10 -22.73 0.81 9.32
C GLN A 10 -21.90 0.04 8.29
N CYS A 11 -20.59 0.29 8.31
CA CYS A 11 -19.65 -0.52 7.56
C CYS A 11 -19.58 -1.91 8.20
N PRO A 12 -19.82 -3.00 7.46
CA PRO A 12 -19.84 -4.36 8.01
C PRO A 12 -18.45 -4.87 8.43
N VAL A 13 -17.38 -4.11 8.17
CA VAL A 13 -16.00 -4.47 8.54
C VAL A 13 -15.60 -3.83 9.87
N CYS A 14 -15.81 -2.52 10.04
CA CYS A 14 -15.41 -1.81 11.25
C CYS A 14 -16.57 -1.52 12.21
N TRP A 15 -17.82 -1.82 11.82
CA TRP A 15 -19.04 -1.54 12.58
C TRP A 15 -19.22 -0.06 12.95
N SER A 16 -18.48 0.84 12.29
CA SER A 16 -18.60 2.30 12.39
C SER A 16 -19.45 2.83 11.23
N LEU A 17 -19.70 4.14 11.20
CA LEU A 17 -20.41 4.80 10.12
C LEU A 17 -19.86 4.40 8.74
N LEU A 18 -20.74 4.07 7.81
CA LEU A 18 -20.43 3.81 6.40
C LEU A 18 -20.09 5.14 5.69
N CYS A 19 -18.99 5.77 6.10
CA CYS A 19 -18.53 7.05 5.59
C CYS A 19 -17.72 6.87 4.30
N GLU A 20 -17.99 7.73 3.30
CA GLU A 20 -17.41 7.63 1.96
C GLU A 20 -17.53 6.20 1.40
N PRO A 21 -18.76 5.66 1.26
CA PRO A 21 -18.99 4.27 0.86
C PRO A 21 -18.37 3.97 -0.50
N VAL A 22 -17.55 2.94 -0.57
CA VAL A 22 -16.92 2.43 -1.79
C VAL A 22 -17.61 1.13 -2.19
N ALA A 23 -18.07 1.07 -3.43
CA ALA A 23 -18.63 -0.15 -4.01
C ALA A 23 -17.50 -1.15 -4.28
N TRP A 24 -17.73 -2.40 -3.90
CA TRP A 24 -16.82 -3.47 -4.25
C TRP A 24 -17.02 -3.88 -5.73
N PRO A 25 -15.96 -4.03 -6.54
CA PRO A 25 -16.09 -4.45 -7.94
C PRO A 25 -16.85 -5.76 -8.08
N ASP A 26 -17.66 -5.88 -9.13
CA ASP A 26 -18.36 -7.12 -9.50
C ASP A 26 -19.33 -7.67 -8.43
N CYS A 27 -19.72 -6.86 -7.42
CA CYS A 27 -20.83 -7.15 -6.52
C CYS A 27 -21.49 -5.86 -6.00
N ALA A 28 -22.57 -6.00 -5.21
CA ALA A 28 -23.35 -4.85 -4.70
C ALA A 28 -22.95 -4.37 -3.29
N HIS A 29 -21.88 -4.93 -2.70
CA HIS A 29 -21.50 -4.61 -1.33
C HIS A 29 -20.70 -3.31 -1.22
N HIS A 30 -20.96 -2.57 -0.15
CA HIS A 30 -20.29 -1.30 0.15
C HIS A 30 -19.54 -1.37 1.48
N PHE A 31 -18.41 -0.67 1.54
CA PHE A 31 -17.58 -0.54 2.74
C PHE A 31 -17.14 0.91 2.87
N CYS A 32 -16.82 1.38 4.08
CA CYS A 32 -16.25 2.72 4.22
C CYS A 32 -14.89 2.80 3.50
N LEU A 33 -14.51 4.00 3.05
CA LEU A 33 -13.29 4.24 2.27
C LEU A 33 -12.06 3.55 2.85
N ILE A 34 -11.85 3.67 4.16
CA ILE A 34 -10.69 3.08 4.85
C ILE A 34 -10.71 1.55 4.81
N CYS A 35 -11.86 0.92 5.05
CA CYS A 35 -11.98 -0.54 5.02
C CYS A 35 -11.79 -1.07 3.60
N ALA A 36 -12.37 -0.39 2.60
CA ALA A 36 -12.17 -0.73 1.20
C ALA A 36 -10.69 -0.60 0.80
N LEU A 37 -10.03 0.50 1.17
CA LEU A 37 -8.61 0.75 0.88
C LEU A 37 -7.70 -0.31 1.52
N ARG A 38 -7.84 -0.55 2.83
CA ARG A 38 -7.05 -1.56 3.54
C ARG A 38 -7.24 -2.96 2.97
N THR A 39 -8.47 -3.32 2.59
CA THR A 39 -8.77 -4.63 2.02
C THR A 39 -8.20 -4.75 0.61
N ARG A 40 -8.45 -3.75 -0.25
CA ARG A 40 -7.98 -3.76 -1.64
C ARG A 40 -6.48 -3.50 -1.79
N ARG A 41 -5.74 -3.15 -0.73
CA ARG A 41 -4.28 -3.13 -0.72
C ARG A 41 -3.63 -4.50 -0.48
N ARG A 42 -4.40 -5.49 -0.01
CA ARG A 42 -3.91 -6.85 0.19
C ARG A 42 -3.74 -7.58 -1.15
N PRO A 43 -2.84 -8.57 -1.24
CA PRO A 43 -2.77 -9.46 -2.39
C PRO A 43 -4.09 -10.20 -2.60
N LYS A 44 -4.52 -10.35 -3.87
CA LYS A 44 -5.75 -11.07 -4.26
C LYS A 44 -6.97 -10.70 -3.39
N PRO A 45 -7.35 -9.41 -3.35
CA PRO A 45 -8.39 -8.95 -2.44
C PRO A 45 -9.74 -9.55 -2.83
N VAL A 46 -10.51 -9.94 -1.82
CA VAL A 46 -11.86 -10.51 -1.96
C VAL A 46 -12.84 -9.73 -1.11
N CYS A 47 -14.09 -9.64 -1.57
CA CYS A 47 -15.17 -8.98 -0.84
C CYS A 47 -15.34 -9.65 0.53
N PRO A 48 -15.31 -8.90 1.65
CA PRO A 48 -15.55 -9.45 2.98
C PRO A 48 -16.88 -10.19 3.16
N LEU A 49 -17.90 -9.88 2.34
CA LEU A 49 -19.24 -10.47 2.45
C LEU A 49 -19.47 -11.66 1.51
N CYS A 50 -19.24 -11.49 0.21
CA CYS A 50 -19.51 -12.54 -0.79
C CYS A 50 -18.26 -13.18 -1.40
N ARG A 51 -17.06 -12.76 -1.00
CA ARG A 51 -15.78 -13.23 -1.52
C ARG A 51 -15.54 -12.99 -3.03
N ALA A 52 -16.35 -12.14 -3.68
CA ALA A 52 -16.08 -11.70 -5.05
C ALA A 52 -14.67 -11.10 -5.17
N PRO A 53 -13.86 -11.49 -6.17
CA PRO A 53 -12.50 -10.97 -6.34
C PRO A 53 -12.53 -9.48 -6.72
N ALA A 54 -11.44 -8.76 -6.47
CA ALA A 54 -11.24 -7.42 -6.99
C ALA A 54 -9.78 -7.18 -7.39
N GLY A 55 -9.56 -6.13 -8.20
CA GLY A 55 -8.21 -5.61 -8.43
C GLY A 55 -7.62 -4.97 -7.17
N GLN A 56 -6.31 -5.15 -6.98
CA GLN A 56 -5.57 -4.44 -5.93
C GLN A 56 -5.50 -2.94 -6.25
N VAL A 57 -5.53 -2.09 -5.23
CA VAL A 57 -5.29 -0.63 -5.34
C VAL A 57 -4.12 -0.22 -4.48
N ARG A 58 -3.50 0.91 -4.83
CA ARG A 58 -2.41 1.49 -4.03
C ARG A 58 -2.88 2.70 -3.26
N GLN A 59 -3.66 3.56 -3.90
CA GLN A 59 -4.09 4.85 -3.35
C GLN A 59 -5.59 4.94 -3.15
N ALA A 60 -6.02 5.81 -2.24
CA ALA A 60 -7.42 6.10 -2.03
C ALA A 60 -8.11 6.68 -3.29
N SER A 61 -7.35 7.43 -4.10
CA SER A 61 -7.82 8.04 -5.36
C SER A 61 -8.24 7.03 -6.42
N GLU A 62 -7.81 5.76 -6.32
CA GLU A 62 -8.21 4.66 -7.21
C GLU A 62 -9.59 4.06 -6.84
N LEU A 63 -10.14 4.44 -5.69
CA LEU A 63 -11.44 3.97 -5.21
C LEU A 63 -12.56 4.91 -5.62
N GLN A 64 -13.68 4.33 -6.06
CA GLN A 64 -14.86 5.08 -6.44
C GLN A 64 -15.84 5.16 -5.26
N VAL A 65 -15.98 6.36 -4.70
CA VAL A 65 -16.97 6.65 -3.66
C VAL A 65 -18.37 6.76 -4.29
N SER A 66 -19.32 6.01 -3.75
CA SER A 66 -20.73 6.03 -4.16
C SER A 66 -21.45 7.24 -3.55
N THR A 67 -21.66 8.28 -4.36
CA THR A 67 -22.35 9.51 -3.94
C THR A 67 -23.81 9.28 -3.54
N ILE A 68 -24.46 8.27 -4.13
CA ILE A 68 -25.85 7.90 -3.81
C ILE A 68 -25.93 7.35 -2.38
N HIS A 69 -25.04 6.42 -2.02
CA HIS A 69 -25.01 5.86 -0.66
C HIS A 69 -24.54 6.92 0.34
N ALA A 70 -23.52 7.72 0.00
CA ALA A 70 -23.06 8.82 0.86
C ALA A 70 -24.20 9.82 1.18
N SER A 71 -25.00 10.17 0.18
CA SER A 71 -26.16 11.06 0.36
C SER A 71 -27.23 10.44 1.24
N SER A 72 -27.44 9.12 1.14
CA SER A 72 -28.40 8.39 1.97
C SER A 72 -27.94 8.36 3.43
N VAL A 73 -26.66 8.05 3.67
CA VAL A 73 -26.06 8.08 5.01
C VAL A 73 -26.17 9.46 5.63
N ARG A 74 -25.79 10.49 4.88
CA ARG A 74 -25.85 11.89 5.32
C ARG A 74 -27.26 12.33 5.72
N LYS A 75 -28.31 11.86 5.04
CA LYS A 75 -29.70 12.16 5.40
C LYS A 75 -30.10 11.54 6.73
N VAL A 76 -29.63 10.32 7.02
CA VAL A 76 -29.99 9.59 8.24
C VAL A 76 -29.23 10.11 9.46
N VAL A 77 -27.90 10.31 9.33
CA VAL A 77 -27.05 10.69 10.48
C VAL A 77 -26.89 12.20 10.66
N GLY A 78 -27.33 12.98 9.68
CA GLY A 78 -27.21 14.43 9.65
C GLY A 78 -25.91 14.93 9.00
N TYR A 79 -26.00 16.12 8.39
CA TYR A 79 -24.91 16.72 7.61
C TYR A 79 -23.63 16.89 8.43
N SER A 80 -23.71 17.52 9.60
CA SER A 80 -22.54 17.87 10.42
C SER A 80 -21.76 16.65 10.92
N ALA A 81 -22.48 15.60 11.35
CA ALA A 81 -21.86 14.37 11.82
C ALA A 81 -21.16 13.62 10.67
N TYR A 82 -21.82 13.55 9.50
CA TYR A 82 -21.22 12.94 8.31
C TYR A 82 -19.96 13.69 7.85
N GLU A 83 -20.01 15.02 7.75
CA GLU A 83 -18.84 15.81 7.30
C GLU A 83 -17.68 15.77 8.31
N PHE A 84 -17.96 15.68 9.62
CA PHE A 84 -16.91 15.45 10.62
C PHE A 84 -16.21 14.11 10.35
N GLN A 85 -16.97 13.02 10.24
CA GLN A 85 -16.41 11.69 9.99
C GLN A 85 -15.68 11.62 8.64
N ARG A 86 -16.20 12.32 7.62
CA ARG A 86 -15.59 12.37 6.28
C ARG A 86 -14.19 12.97 6.32
N ARG A 87 -14.00 14.05 7.08
CA ARG A 87 -12.67 14.66 7.25
C ARG A 87 -11.69 13.70 7.92
N GLU A 88 -12.10 13.02 8.99
CA GLU A 88 -11.26 12.01 9.66
C GLU A 88 -10.93 10.85 8.72
N THR A 89 -11.93 10.37 7.97
CA THR A 89 -11.80 9.26 7.01
C THR A 89 -10.78 9.62 5.93
N TRP A 90 -10.84 10.83 5.36
CA TRP A 90 -9.89 11.27 4.35
C TRP A 90 -8.50 11.59 4.90
N ALA A 91 -8.39 12.08 6.14
CA ALA A 91 -7.11 12.25 6.82
C ALA A 91 -6.40 10.89 7.01
N GLN A 92 -7.13 9.87 7.49
CA GLN A 92 -6.59 8.53 7.64
C GLN A 92 -6.23 7.89 6.29
N ALA A 93 -6.99 8.17 5.22
CA ALA A 93 -6.67 7.70 3.88
C ALA A 93 -5.35 8.32 3.37
N ALA A 94 -5.15 9.62 3.61
CA ALA A 94 -3.92 10.32 3.28
C ALA A 94 -2.71 9.77 4.06
N GLU A 95 -2.85 9.48 5.36
CA GLU A 95 -1.81 8.81 6.15
C GLU A 95 -1.46 7.43 5.58
N LEU A 96 -2.48 6.65 5.20
CA LEU A 96 -2.28 5.34 4.57
C LEU A 96 -1.58 5.48 3.21
N ASP A 97 -1.93 6.47 2.39
CA ASP A 97 -1.29 6.76 1.10
C ASP A 97 0.17 7.19 1.29
N ALA A 98 0.44 8.08 2.25
CA ALA A 98 1.79 8.55 2.60
C ALA A 98 2.68 7.40 3.12
N ALA A 99 2.11 6.45 3.87
CA ALA A 99 2.82 5.27 4.37
C ALA A 99 3.20 4.23 3.28
N GLY A 100 2.96 4.52 1.99
CA GLY A 100 3.55 3.73 0.90
C GLY A 100 2.77 2.49 0.47
N GLY A 101 1.45 2.42 0.70
CA GLY A 101 0.49 1.70 -0.13
C GLY A 101 0.50 0.16 -0.20
N LEU A 102 1.64 -0.51 -0.02
CA LEU A 102 1.81 -1.92 -0.40
C LEU A 102 2.19 -2.76 0.83
N GLY A 103 1.14 -3.25 1.50
CA GLY A 103 1.21 -4.32 2.49
C GLY A 103 1.57 -5.66 1.87
N GLY A 104 2.80 -5.80 1.37
CA GLY A 104 3.41 -7.05 0.95
C GLY A 104 4.84 -6.85 0.45
N PRO A 105 5.71 -7.89 0.49
CA PRO A 105 7.02 -7.83 -0.14
C PRO A 105 6.82 -7.58 -1.64
N LEU A 106 7.36 -6.47 -2.13
CA LEU A 106 7.63 -6.34 -3.55
C LEU A 106 8.70 -7.39 -3.85
N PRO A 107 8.53 -8.28 -4.84
CA PRO A 107 9.62 -9.16 -5.23
C PRO A 107 10.74 -8.28 -5.77
N LEU A 108 11.72 -8.04 -4.89
CA LEU A 108 12.98 -7.43 -5.23
C LEU A 108 13.87 -8.51 -5.78
N VAL A 109 14.20 -8.36 -7.05
CA VAL A 109 15.20 -9.22 -7.67
C VAL A 109 16.53 -8.49 -7.53
N ALA A 110 17.37 -9.02 -6.65
CA ALA A 110 18.79 -8.69 -6.58
C ALA A 110 19.53 -9.75 -7.40
N GLY A 111 20.43 -9.31 -8.27
CA GLY A 111 21.23 -10.19 -9.09
C GLY A 111 22.64 -9.65 -9.24
N HIS A 112 23.52 -10.45 -9.84
CA HIS A 112 24.84 -10.02 -10.29
C HIS A 112 25.09 -10.61 -11.69
N GLY A 113 25.81 -9.88 -12.55
CA GLY A 113 26.23 -10.39 -13.86
C GLY A 113 25.10 -10.63 -14.89
N GLU A 114 25.25 -11.66 -15.72
CA GLU A 114 24.47 -11.91 -16.96
C GLU A 114 22.95 -12.03 -16.79
N VAL A 115 22.47 -12.32 -15.58
CA VAL A 115 21.02 -12.35 -15.26
C VAL A 115 20.37 -10.98 -15.50
N TRP A 116 21.13 -9.89 -15.32
CA TRP A 116 20.68 -8.52 -15.58
C TRP A 116 20.53 -8.18 -17.06
N GLN A 117 21.36 -8.77 -17.93
CA GLN A 117 21.37 -8.42 -19.35
C GLN A 117 20.10 -8.88 -20.07
N ARG A 118 19.37 -9.85 -19.49
CA ARG A 118 18.14 -10.40 -20.06
C ARG A 118 16.86 -9.70 -19.60
N LEU A 119 16.93 -8.87 -18.56
CA LEU A 119 15.82 -8.01 -18.16
C LEU A 119 15.76 -6.81 -19.11
N ARG A 120 14.66 -6.68 -19.86
CA ARG A 120 14.45 -5.48 -20.67
C ARG A 120 14.08 -4.32 -19.75
N LEU A 121 15.06 -3.44 -19.54
CA LEU A 121 14.96 -2.25 -18.71
C LEU A 121 14.00 -1.24 -19.36
N GLY A 122 12.88 -0.95 -18.69
CA GLY A 122 12.11 0.26 -18.95
C GLY A 122 12.81 1.52 -18.44
N SER A 123 12.12 2.66 -18.47
CA SER A 123 12.62 3.93 -17.94
C SER A 123 13.09 3.81 -16.48
N GLN A 124 14.16 4.53 -16.14
CA GLN A 124 14.65 4.63 -14.76
C GLN A 124 13.64 5.40 -13.89
N GLN A 125 13.40 4.92 -12.68
CA GLN A 125 12.61 5.61 -11.67
C GLN A 125 13.34 5.60 -10.33
N GLU A 126 13.13 6.61 -9.52
CA GLU A 126 13.69 6.71 -8.17
C GLU A 126 12.68 6.16 -7.16
N VAL A 127 13.14 5.32 -6.23
CA VAL A 127 12.29 4.68 -5.22
C VAL A 127 12.94 4.77 -3.84
N LEU A 128 12.12 5.14 -2.84
CA LEU A 128 12.45 5.08 -1.42
C LEU A 128 12.16 3.67 -0.89
N MET A 129 13.12 3.06 -0.21
CA MET A 129 13.01 1.71 0.33
C MET A 129 12.93 1.75 1.85
N GLY A 130 11.96 1.03 2.44
CA GLY A 130 11.82 0.94 3.90
C GLY A 130 12.80 -0.06 4.54
N SER A 131 12.98 0.06 5.86
CA SER A 131 13.96 -0.69 6.67
C SER A 131 13.87 -2.22 6.59
N LYS A 132 12.73 -2.78 6.17
CA LYS A 132 12.57 -4.23 5.94
C LYS A 132 13.48 -4.80 4.84
N TYR A 133 14.20 -3.95 4.09
CA TYR A 133 15.13 -4.36 3.03
C TYR A 133 16.61 -4.05 3.36
N ASP A 134 16.93 -3.72 4.61
CA ASP A 134 18.26 -3.24 5.02
C ASP A 134 19.40 -4.22 4.67
N GLU A 135 19.24 -5.52 4.90
CA GLU A 135 20.27 -6.53 4.59
C GLU A 135 20.59 -6.56 3.07
N LEU A 136 19.57 -6.39 2.23
CA LEU A 136 19.68 -6.41 0.78
C LEU A 136 20.32 -5.11 0.25
N LEU A 137 19.96 -3.98 0.85
CA LEU A 137 20.60 -2.68 0.59
C LEU A 137 22.07 -2.68 1.01
N GLN A 138 22.39 -3.30 2.15
CA GLN A 138 23.76 -3.42 2.65
C GLN A 138 24.61 -4.33 1.74
N TRP A 139 24.04 -5.46 1.30
CA TRP A 139 24.68 -6.37 0.36
C TRP A 139 25.01 -5.67 -0.98
N SER A 140 24.04 -4.94 -1.56
CA SER A 140 24.22 -4.19 -2.81
C SER A 140 25.40 -3.21 -2.75
N ARG A 141 25.54 -2.47 -1.64
CA ARG A 141 26.65 -1.53 -1.42
C ARG A 141 28.01 -2.20 -1.31
N SER A 142 28.06 -3.37 -0.68
CA SER A 142 29.32 -4.08 -0.41
C SER A 142 29.96 -4.72 -1.64
N LYS A 143 29.15 -5.05 -2.68
CA LYS A 143 29.60 -5.80 -3.86
C LYS A 143 29.29 -5.14 -5.20
N GLY A 144 28.79 -3.90 -5.21
CA GLY A 144 28.42 -3.18 -6.43
C GLY A 144 27.20 -3.76 -7.16
N GLY A 145 26.27 -4.37 -6.41
CA GLY A 145 25.09 -5.01 -6.98
C GLY A 145 23.98 -4.02 -7.34
N CYS A 146 23.27 -4.26 -8.45
CA CYS A 146 22.02 -3.57 -8.79
C CYS A 146 20.82 -4.33 -8.19
N PHE A 147 19.67 -3.68 -8.04
CA PHE A 147 18.40 -4.32 -7.67
C PHE A 147 17.25 -3.73 -8.51
N ALA A 148 16.20 -4.53 -8.69
CA ALA A 148 15.02 -4.18 -9.47
C ALA A 148 13.79 -4.43 -8.62
N VAL A 149 12.83 -3.52 -8.71
CA VAL A 149 11.55 -3.64 -8.01
C VAL A 149 10.50 -4.04 -9.04
N VAL A 150 10.03 -5.28 -8.95
CA VAL A 150 8.99 -5.74 -9.85
C VAL A 150 7.63 -5.43 -9.24
N LEU A 151 6.90 -4.53 -9.90
CA LEU A 151 5.69 -3.92 -9.36
C LEU A 151 4.41 -4.75 -9.60
N GLN A 152 4.47 -5.88 -10.32
CA GLN A 152 3.45 -6.95 -10.48
C GLN A 152 3.83 -7.90 -11.66
N PRO A 153 3.36 -9.18 -11.72
CA PRO A 153 2.72 -10.00 -10.69
C PRO A 153 3.39 -11.38 -10.47
N THR A 154 2.78 -12.12 -9.54
CA THR A 154 3.03 -13.41 -8.84
C THR A 154 3.89 -14.52 -9.47
N ASP A 155 4.13 -14.53 -10.77
CA ASP A 155 4.91 -15.58 -11.45
C ASP A 155 5.82 -14.94 -12.51
N PHE A 156 7.10 -15.29 -12.47
CA PHE A 156 8.11 -14.75 -13.37
C PHE A 156 8.30 -15.67 -14.57
N GLU A 157 7.98 -15.17 -15.75
CA GLU A 157 8.36 -15.81 -17.02
C GLU A 157 9.61 -15.13 -17.59
N VAL A 158 10.44 -15.91 -18.28
CA VAL A 158 11.60 -15.39 -19.01
C VAL A 158 11.12 -14.39 -20.07
N GLY A 159 11.52 -13.13 -19.95
CA GLY A 159 11.10 -12.04 -20.86
C GLY A 159 10.07 -11.06 -20.28
N ALA A 160 9.66 -11.22 -19.01
CA ALA A 160 8.81 -10.27 -18.32
C ALA A 160 9.39 -8.84 -18.32
N LYS A 161 8.52 -7.83 -18.49
CA LYS A 161 8.89 -6.41 -18.44
C LYS A 161 8.84 -5.92 -17.00
N GLY A 162 9.96 -5.41 -16.50
CA GLY A 162 10.08 -4.85 -15.15
C GLY A 162 10.48 -3.38 -15.17
N ARG A 163 10.27 -2.69 -14.04
CA ARG A 163 10.88 -1.39 -13.78
C ARG A 163 12.13 -1.59 -12.94
N VAL A 164 13.20 -0.92 -13.33
CA VAL A 164 14.43 -0.89 -12.53
C VAL A 164 14.53 0.47 -11.88
N CYS A 165 14.77 0.43 -10.58
CA CYS A 165 14.73 1.62 -9.76
C CYS A 165 16.13 1.90 -9.23
N ARG A 166 16.53 3.17 -9.28
CA ARG A 166 17.67 3.64 -8.51
C ARG A 166 17.19 3.95 -7.10
N VAL A 167 17.84 3.38 -6.09
CA VAL A 167 17.60 3.80 -4.71
C VAL A 167 18.32 5.10 -4.50
N VAL A 168 17.54 6.12 -4.21
CA VAL A 168 18.02 7.46 -3.88
C VAL A 168 18.16 7.64 -2.38
N ASP A 169 17.29 6.99 -1.60
CA ASP A 169 17.27 7.08 -0.15
C ASP A 169 16.58 5.85 0.50
N PHE A 170 16.72 5.68 1.81
CA PHE A 170 16.08 4.61 2.58
C PHE A 170 15.77 5.08 4.01
N GLU A 171 14.57 4.76 4.50
CA GLU A 171 14.18 5.13 5.86
C GLU A 171 14.81 4.16 6.87
N VAL A 172 15.81 4.65 7.61
CA VAL A 172 16.32 3.94 8.79
C VAL A 172 15.38 4.23 9.95
N SER A 173 14.47 3.29 10.24
CA SER A 173 13.77 3.35 11.53
C SER A 173 14.78 3.10 12.66
N PRO A 174 14.85 3.94 13.70
CA PRO A 174 15.67 3.65 14.87
C PRO A 174 15.09 2.42 15.59
N SER A 175 15.62 1.24 15.31
CA SER A 175 15.38 0.04 16.12
C SER A 175 16.01 0.28 17.50
N PRO A 176 15.30 0.04 18.62
CA PRO A 176 15.87 0.12 19.96
C PRO A 176 16.82 -1.04 20.31
N ALA A 177 17.19 -1.89 19.36
CA ALA A 177 18.20 -2.92 19.58
C ALA A 177 19.02 -3.18 18.32
N CYS A 178 20.12 -2.45 18.15
CA CYS A 178 21.25 -3.00 17.42
C CYS A 178 22.55 -2.52 18.08
N TRP A 179 23.09 -3.38 18.94
CA TRP A 179 24.38 -3.22 19.59
C TRP A 179 25.47 -3.47 18.54
N TRP A 180 25.68 -2.51 17.65
CA TRP A 180 26.90 -2.46 16.87
C TRP A 180 27.48 -1.05 17.00
N LYS A 181 28.59 -0.94 17.73
CA LYS A 181 29.43 0.25 17.65
C LYS A 181 30.29 0.09 16.39
N PRO A 182 30.34 1.07 15.47
CA PRO A 182 31.40 1.09 14.47
C PRO A 182 32.75 1.17 15.18
N ALA A 183 33.71 0.34 14.81
CA ALA A 183 35.09 0.50 15.24
C ALA A 183 35.62 1.88 14.77
N PRO A 184 36.37 2.63 15.59
CA PRO A 184 36.92 3.90 15.18
C PRO A 184 37.90 3.70 14.02
N ARG A 185 37.74 4.49 12.95
CA ARG A 185 38.69 4.53 11.83
C ARG A 185 40.06 4.94 12.36
N ALA A 186 41.06 4.11 12.10
CA ALA A 186 42.46 4.51 12.23
C ALA A 186 42.72 5.70 11.30
N ALA A 187 43.18 6.82 11.86
CA ALA A 187 43.68 7.93 11.10
C ALA A 187 44.99 7.48 10.41
N SER A 188 44.96 7.39 9.09
CA SER A 188 46.18 7.27 8.28
C SER A 188 46.82 8.65 8.15
N SER A 189 47.91 8.84 8.87
CA SER A 189 48.83 9.95 8.68
C SER A 189 49.69 9.72 7.44
N SER A 190 49.65 10.64 6.48
CA SER A 190 50.76 11.00 5.59
C SER A 190 50.49 12.40 5.04
#